data_AF-A0AAU1ISY1-F1
#
_entry.id   AF-A0AAU1ISY1-F1
#
_cell.length_a   1.000
_cell.length_b   1.000
_cell.length_c   1.000
_cell.angle_alpha   90.00
_cell.angle_beta   90.00
_cell.angle_gamma   90.00
#
_symmetry.space_group_name_H-M   'P 1'
#
loop_
_entity.id
_entity.type
_entity.pdbx_description
1 polymer ?
#
loop_
_entity_poly.entity_id
_entity_poly.type
_entity_poly.pdbx_seq_one_letter_code
_entity_poly.pdbx_strand_id
1 'polypeptide(L)'
;MFGDARIMERDARLMEMLRRLDDPQWVEFPADYSEAESAASFGRLAAQIGSRFLTRCEMDRDIQDAAQYGRIEVPGDATVRGTRIVVLVSRFRPLAMVAVDNPGAFLSTDEARAEGAVDAGDLEKVEEALAGAGYVAIPEETLANRYDGATPLPFHGSGEPSWWDRFFGSF
;
A
#
# COMPACT_ATOMS: atom_id res chain seq x y z
N MET A 1 23.98 -12.81 5.42
CA MET A 1 23.95 -13.88 4.40
C MET A 1 22.63 -14.65 4.35
N PHE A 2 22.03 -15.13 5.46
CA PHE A 2 20.69 -15.76 5.41
C PHE A 2 19.51 -14.77 5.34
N GLY A 3 19.70 -13.51 5.79
CA GLY A 3 18.68 -12.46 5.70
C GLY A 3 18.50 -11.93 4.28
N ASP A 4 19.62 -11.64 3.59
CA ASP A 4 19.62 -11.06 2.25
C ASP A 4 18.91 -11.95 1.21
N ALA A 5 19.11 -13.27 1.28
CA ALA A 5 18.46 -14.21 0.37
C ALA A 5 16.92 -14.26 0.55
N ARG A 6 16.43 -14.13 1.78
CA ARG A 6 14.97 -14.13 2.06
C ARG A 6 14.32 -12.83 1.63
N ILE A 7 15.02 -11.70 1.77
CA ILE A 7 14.56 -10.40 1.29
C ILE A 7 14.44 -10.45 -0.24
N MET A 8 15.48 -10.91 -0.92
CA MET A 8 15.47 -11.06 -2.37
C MET A 8 14.35 -12.00 -2.88
N GLU A 9 14.09 -13.10 -2.18
CA GLU A 9 12.99 -14.02 -2.55
C GLU A 9 11.61 -13.39 -2.35
N ARG A 10 11.42 -12.62 -1.26
CA ARG A 10 10.19 -11.85 -1.02
C ARG A 10 9.99 -10.83 -2.15
N ASP A 11 11.02 -10.05 -2.46
CA ASP A 11 10.93 -8.98 -3.46
C ASP A 11 10.63 -9.55 -4.84
N ALA A 12 11.28 -10.66 -5.23
CA ALA A 12 10.99 -11.37 -6.47
C ALA A 12 9.52 -11.82 -6.55
N ARG A 13 8.98 -12.37 -5.46
CA ARG A 13 7.59 -12.81 -5.38
C ARG A 13 6.60 -11.64 -5.45
N LEU A 14 6.91 -10.51 -4.80
CA LEU A 14 6.07 -9.32 -4.87
C LEU A 14 6.08 -8.74 -6.29
N MET A 15 7.25 -8.66 -6.92
CA MET A 15 7.38 -8.21 -8.31
C MET A 15 6.69 -9.15 -9.31
N GLU A 16 6.72 -10.47 -9.10
CA GLU A 16 5.94 -11.42 -9.89
C GLU A 16 4.43 -11.19 -9.72
N MET A 17 3.97 -10.93 -8.50
CA MET A 17 2.58 -10.60 -8.24
C MET A 17 2.14 -9.31 -8.95
N LEU A 18 2.95 -8.25 -8.88
CA LEU A 18 2.69 -6.99 -9.59
C LEU A 18 2.55 -7.22 -11.09
N ARG A 19 3.48 -7.97 -11.71
CA ARG A 19 3.41 -8.30 -13.14
C ARG A 19 2.19 -9.13 -13.52
N ARG A 20 1.73 -10.01 -12.63
CA ARG A 20 0.51 -10.81 -12.88
C ARG A 20 -0.77 -9.97 -12.80
N LEU A 21 -0.78 -8.93 -11.96
CA LEU A 21 -1.91 -8.01 -11.83
C LEU A 21 -1.90 -6.93 -12.92
N ASP A 22 -0.80 -6.77 -13.64
CA ASP A 22 -0.63 -5.78 -14.70
C ASP A 22 -1.38 -6.19 -15.97
N ASP A 23 -2.65 -5.79 -16.04
CA ASP A 23 -3.47 -5.96 -17.24
C ASP A 23 -3.46 -4.68 -18.08
N PRO A 24 -2.95 -4.71 -19.33
CA PRO A 24 -2.86 -3.54 -20.20
C PRO A 24 -4.22 -3.03 -20.70
N GLN A 25 -5.29 -3.82 -20.59
CA GLN A 25 -6.63 -3.40 -20.98
C GLN A 25 -7.33 -2.57 -19.88
N TRP A 26 -6.81 -2.62 -18.65
CA TRP A 26 -7.51 -2.21 -17.44
C TRP A 26 -6.59 -1.38 -16.54
N VAL A 27 -6.49 -0.08 -16.85
CA VAL A 27 -5.52 0.84 -16.22
C VAL A 27 -5.93 1.23 -14.79
N GLU A 28 -7.17 1.66 -14.58
CA GLU A 28 -7.65 2.19 -13.30
C GLU A 28 -8.14 1.11 -12.32
N PHE A 29 -8.75 0.05 -12.83
CA PHE A 29 -9.32 -1.04 -12.03
C PHE A 29 -9.36 -2.33 -12.85
N PRO A 30 -9.25 -3.51 -12.21
CA PRO A 30 -9.24 -4.79 -12.91
C PRO A 30 -10.59 -5.11 -13.59
N ALA A 31 -10.56 -6.04 -14.55
CA ALA A 31 -11.74 -6.43 -15.34
C ALA A 31 -12.94 -6.89 -14.50
N ASP A 32 -12.67 -7.52 -13.36
CA ASP A 32 -13.65 -8.07 -12.41
C ASP A 32 -13.94 -7.12 -11.23
N TYR A 33 -13.59 -5.83 -11.35
CA TYR A 33 -13.76 -4.86 -10.29
C TYR A 33 -15.20 -4.75 -9.81
N SER A 34 -15.37 -4.85 -8.49
CA SER A 34 -16.64 -4.66 -7.81
C SER A 34 -16.50 -3.59 -6.73
N GLU A 35 -17.14 -2.43 -6.96
CA GLU A 35 -17.15 -1.32 -6.00
C GLU A 35 -17.69 -1.76 -4.64
N ALA A 36 -18.74 -2.59 -4.63
CA ALA A 36 -19.35 -3.09 -3.40
C ALA A 36 -18.39 -3.99 -2.61
N GLU A 37 -17.66 -4.88 -3.28
CA GLU A 37 -16.69 -5.76 -2.62
C GLU A 37 -15.47 -4.98 -2.11
N SER A 38 -15.00 -4.00 -2.88
CA SER A 38 -13.92 -3.08 -2.49
C SER A 38 -14.32 -2.25 -1.26
N ALA A 39 -15.52 -1.70 -1.25
CA ALA A 39 -16.07 -0.97 -0.09
C ALA A 39 -16.21 -1.84 1.15
N ALA A 40 -16.74 -3.05 1.01
CA ALA A 40 -16.87 -3.97 2.12
C ALA A 40 -15.49 -4.39 2.68
N SER A 41 -14.51 -4.63 1.81
CA SER A 41 -13.16 -5.05 2.20
C SER A 41 -12.38 -3.92 2.86
N PHE A 42 -12.44 -2.71 2.30
CA PHE A 42 -11.84 -1.52 2.87
C PHE A 42 -12.44 -1.17 4.24
N GLY A 43 -13.77 -1.21 4.37
CA GLY A 43 -14.45 -0.98 5.65
C GLY A 43 -14.05 -2.00 6.72
N ARG A 44 -13.90 -3.28 6.36
CA ARG A 44 -13.38 -4.31 7.28
C ARG A 44 -11.95 -4.03 7.69
N LEU A 45 -11.08 -3.62 6.75
CA LEU A 45 -9.70 -3.28 7.06
C LEU A 45 -9.63 -2.09 8.03
N ALA A 46 -10.35 -1.00 7.76
CA ALA A 46 -10.39 0.17 8.62
C ALA A 46 -10.91 -0.16 10.04
N ALA A 47 -11.95 -0.98 10.14
CA ALA A 47 -12.47 -1.43 11.44
C ALA A 47 -11.44 -2.29 12.20
N GLN A 48 -10.73 -3.18 11.51
CA GLN A 48 -9.68 -4.03 12.12
C GLN A 48 -8.48 -3.22 12.61
N ILE A 49 -8.04 -2.22 11.83
CA ILE A 49 -6.97 -1.31 12.22
C ILE A 49 -7.43 -0.49 13.43
N GLY A 50 -8.57 0.20 13.33
CA GLY A 50 -9.09 1.03 14.42
C GLY A 50 -9.26 0.26 15.73
N SER A 51 -9.74 -0.99 15.66
CA SER A 51 -9.85 -1.86 16.85
C SER A 51 -8.50 -2.19 17.50
N ARG A 52 -7.42 -2.34 16.72
CA ARG A 52 -6.08 -2.65 17.26
C ARG A 52 -5.39 -1.44 17.87
N PHE A 53 -5.69 -0.25 17.36
CA PHE A 53 -5.19 1.01 17.88
C PHE A 53 -6.12 1.67 18.92
N LEU A 54 -7.28 1.06 19.19
CA LEU A 54 -8.32 1.59 20.07
C LEU A 54 -8.72 3.02 19.70
N THR A 55 -8.73 3.33 18.40
CA THR A 55 -9.00 4.67 17.87
C THR A 55 -9.88 4.58 16.62
N ARG A 56 -10.50 5.70 16.27
CA ARG A 56 -11.17 5.84 14.99
C ARG A 56 -10.14 6.31 13.96
N CYS A 57 -9.89 5.48 12.96
CA CYS A 57 -9.06 5.87 11.83
C CYS A 57 -9.80 6.87 10.92
N GLU A 58 -9.07 7.84 10.40
CA GLU A 58 -9.56 8.67 9.31
C GLU A 58 -9.51 7.85 8.01
N MET A 59 -10.47 8.08 7.13
CA MET A 59 -10.57 7.39 5.85
C MET A 59 -10.81 8.42 4.77
N ASP A 60 -10.00 8.37 3.73
CA ASP A 60 -10.21 9.15 2.51
C ASP A 60 -10.41 8.19 1.33
N ARG A 61 -11.50 8.43 0.61
CA ARG A 61 -11.94 7.68 -0.56
C ARG A 61 -12.30 8.60 -1.73
N ASP A 62 -12.10 9.91 -1.59
CA ASP A 62 -12.44 10.87 -2.64
C ASP A 62 -11.29 10.98 -3.65
N ILE A 63 -10.91 9.82 -4.19
CA ILE A 63 -9.81 9.67 -5.14
C ILE A 63 -10.42 9.19 -6.46
N GLN A 64 -10.67 10.17 -7.32
CA GLN A 64 -11.14 9.97 -8.69
C GLN A 64 -9.96 9.68 -9.62
N ASP A 65 -10.25 9.04 -10.75
CA ASP A 65 -9.30 8.80 -11.84
C ASP A 65 -7.97 8.22 -11.35
N ALA A 66 -8.03 7.20 -10.48
CA ALA A 66 -6.85 6.63 -9.85
C ALA A 66 -6.92 5.11 -9.74
N ALA A 67 -5.76 4.45 -9.71
CA ALA A 67 -5.65 3.06 -9.29
C ALA A 67 -5.77 2.89 -7.76
N GLN A 68 -5.57 3.97 -6.99
CA GLN A 68 -5.75 3.97 -5.53
C GLN A 68 -7.23 4.04 -5.15
N TYR A 69 -7.73 3.02 -4.45
CA TYR A 69 -9.10 2.98 -3.94
C TYR A 69 -9.34 3.95 -2.77
N GLY A 70 -8.39 4.06 -1.85
CA GLY A 70 -8.51 4.94 -0.68
C GLY A 70 -7.33 4.82 0.28
N ARG A 71 -7.29 5.67 1.29
CA ARG A 71 -6.31 5.65 2.39
C ARG A 71 -6.99 5.60 3.75
N ILE A 72 -6.34 4.91 4.69
CA ILE A 72 -6.73 4.81 6.11
C ILE A 72 -5.59 5.40 6.93
N GLU A 73 -5.90 6.32 7.84
CA GLU A 73 -4.90 6.96 8.70
C GLU A 73 -5.11 6.56 10.16
N VAL A 74 -4.07 6.00 10.75
CA VAL A 74 -3.93 5.88 12.21
C VAL A 74 -3.32 7.18 12.71
N PRO A 75 -4.02 7.97 13.52
CA PRO A 75 -3.49 9.23 14.02
C PRO A 75 -2.29 8.99 14.93
N GLY A 76 -1.32 9.92 14.92
CA GLY A 76 -0.08 9.78 15.68
C GLY A 76 -0.29 9.70 17.20
N ASP A 77 -1.37 10.28 17.72
CA ASP A 77 -1.73 10.19 19.14
C ASP A 77 -2.09 8.77 19.60
N ALA A 78 -2.46 7.89 18.66
CA ALA A 78 -2.74 6.48 18.90
C ALA A 78 -1.51 5.57 18.70
N THR A 79 -0.39 6.09 18.20
CA THR A 79 0.85 5.34 18.01
C THR A 79 1.84 5.59 19.15
N VAL A 80 2.74 4.64 19.37
CA VAL A 80 3.74 4.69 20.45
C VAL A 80 4.73 5.84 20.25
N ARG A 81 5.03 6.18 18.98
CA ARG A 81 6.04 7.19 18.63
C ARG A 81 5.48 8.56 18.27
N GLY A 82 4.15 8.73 18.30
CA GLY A 82 3.53 10.01 17.93
C GLY A 82 3.46 10.25 16.41
N THR A 83 3.99 9.34 15.60
CA THR A 83 3.98 9.43 14.14
C THR A 83 2.77 8.67 13.60
N ARG A 84 2.00 9.30 12.72
CA ARG A 84 0.85 8.63 12.09
C ARG A 84 1.30 7.48 11.19
N ILE A 85 0.40 6.52 10.94
CA ILE A 85 0.61 5.46 9.95
C ILE A 85 -0.49 5.57 8.90
N VAL A 86 -0.10 5.56 7.63
CA VAL A 86 -1.04 5.67 6.50
C VAL A 86 -1.03 4.36 5.71
N VAL A 87 -2.21 3.79 5.51
CA VAL A 87 -2.42 2.57 4.72
C VAL A 87 -3.16 2.93 3.45
N LEU A 88 -2.51 2.74 2.31
CA LEU A 88 -3.09 2.95 0.98
C LEU A 88 -3.59 1.62 0.43
N VAL A 89 -4.78 1.60 -0.13
CA VAL A 89 -5.39 0.40 -0.73
C VAL A 89 -5.55 0.62 -2.23
N SER A 90 -5.06 -0.32 -3.03
CA SER A 90 -5.24 -0.30 -4.48
C SER A 90 -6.61 -0.89 -4.87
N ARG A 91 -7.15 -0.44 -6.00
CA ARG A 91 -8.27 -1.11 -6.69
C ARG A 91 -7.86 -2.49 -7.21
N PHE A 92 -6.55 -2.72 -7.42
CA PHE A 92 -5.98 -4.01 -7.80
C PHE A 92 -5.73 -4.87 -6.56
N ARG A 93 -6.70 -5.70 -6.18
CA ARG A 93 -6.54 -6.61 -5.04
C ARG A 93 -5.50 -7.69 -5.36
N PRO A 94 -4.68 -8.12 -4.37
CA PRO A 94 -4.77 -7.83 -2.94
C PRO A 94 -3.87 -6.67 -2.48
N LEU A 95 -3.53 -5.70 -3.32
CA LEU A 95 -2.45 -4.75 -3.01
C LEU A 95 -2.85 -3.69 -1.96
N ALA A 96 -1.96 -3.49 -0.99
CA ALA A 96 -1.95 -2.36 -0.08
C ALA A 96 -0.50 -1.90 0.15
N MET A 97 -0.31 -0.65 0.55
CA MET A 97 1.00 -0.10 0.92
C MET A 97 0.87 0.62 2.26
N VAL A 98 1.91 0.49 3.09
CA VAL A 98 1.97 1.08 4.43
C VAL A 98 3.08 2.11 4.46
N ALA A 99 2.73 3.35 4.76
CA ALA A 99 3.65 4.45 5.00
C ALA A 99 3.69 4.81 6.49
N VAL A 100 4.86 5.18 6.98
CA VAL A 100 4.99 5.94 8.23
C VAL A 100 4.91 7.41 7.86
N ASP A 101 3.98 8.15 8.44
CA ASP A 101 3.53 9.45 7.92
C ASP A 101 2.96 9.33 6.48
N ASN A 102 3.17 10.32 5.62
CA ASN A 102 2.76 10.26 4.22
C ASN A 102 3.73 9.40 3.38
N PRO A 103 3.26 8.80 2.27
CA PRO A 103 4.13 8.21 1.26
C PRO A 103 5.26 9.17 0.87
N GLY A 104 6.48 8.66 0.78
CA GLY A 104 7.70 9.41 0.49
C GLY A 104 8.32 10.14 1.68
N ALA A 105 7.70 10.12 2.87
CA ALA A 105 8.31 10.68 4.08
C ALA A 105 9.52 9.86 4.56
N PHE A 106 9.43 8.54 4.39
CA PHE A 106 10.52 7.58 4.60
C PHE A 106 10.62 6.69 3.36
N LEU A 107 11.82 6.21 3.04
CA LEU A 107 12.08 5.28 1.94
C LEU A 107 11.43 3.91 2.19
N SER A 108 11.30 3.51 3.46
CA SER A 108 10.62 2.27 3.86
C SER A 108 10.16 2.30 5.32
N THR A 109 9.28 1.37 5.70
CA THR A 109 8.91 1.14 7.09
C THR A 109 10.09 0.64 7.94
N ASP A 110 11.07 -0.04 7.32
CA ASP A 110 12.29 -0.48 8.00
C ASP A 110 13.23 0.69 8.33
N GLU A 111 13.35 1.66 7.41
CA GLU A 111 14.09 2.91 7.66
C GLU A 111 13.42 3.71 8.78
N ALA A 112 12.10 3.95 8.68
CA ALA A 112 11.35 4.65 9.71
C ALA A 112 11.51 4.00 11.10
N ARG A 113 11.59 2.67 11.16
CA ARG A 113 11.87 1.94 12.41
C ARG A 113 13.30 2.16 12.88
N ALA A 114 14.28 2.10 11.97
CA ALA A 114 15.69 2.33 12.30
C ALA A 114 15.94 3.76 12.84
N GLU A 115 15.20 4.74 12.33
CA GLU A 115 15.23 6.13 12.79
C GLU A 115 14.39 6.36 14.07
N GLY A 116 13.66 5.35 14.54
CA GLY A 116 12.82 5.44 15.73
C GLY A 116 11.52 6.23 15.52
N ALA A 117 11.15 6.51 14.27
CA ALA A 117 9.92 7.22 13.91
C ALA A 117 8.66 6.35 14.09
N VAL A 118 8.79 5.02 14.08
CA VAL A 118 7.67 4.09 14.30
C VAL A 118 8.05 2.94 15.23
N ASP A 119 7.08 2.44 15.98
CA ASP A 119 7.25 1.24 16.81
C ASP A 119 6.95 -0.03 16.02
N ALA A 120 7.73 -1.09 16.26
CA ALA A 120 7.56 -2.36 15.57
C ALA A 120 6.19 -3.01 15.85
N GLY A 121 5.66 -2.86 17.07
CA GLY A 121 4.35 -3.38 17.44
C GLY A 121 3.20 -2.63 16.77
N ASP A 122 3.39 -1.35 16.44
CA ASP A 122 2.40 -0.60 15.67
C ASP A 122 2.37 -1.04 14.19
N LEU A 123 3.53 -1.31 13.59
CA LEU A 123 3.59 -1.91 12.25
C LEU A 123 2.97 -3.31 12.23
N GLU A 124 3.29 -4.16 13.21
CA GLU A 124 2.75 -5.52 13.32
C GLU A 124 1.21 -5.52 13.39
N LYS A 125 0.61 -4.62 14.18
CA LYS A 125 -0.86 -4.45 14.22
C LYS A 125 -1.46 -4.19 12.83
N VAL A 126 -0.81 -3.34 12.03
CA VAL A 126 -1.27 -3.01 10.67
C VAL A 126 -1.10 -4.19 9.74
N GLU A 127 0.06 -4.85 9.76
CA GLU A 127 0.34 -6.02 8.94
C GLU A 127 -0.62 -7.17 9.22
N GLU A 128 -0.94 -7.44 10.49
CA GLU A 128 -1.94 -8.43 10.87
C GLU A 128 -3.34 -8.08 10.37
N ALA A 129 -3.73 -6.80 10.44
CA ALA A 129 -5.03 -6.34 9.94
C ALA A 129 -5.12 -6.48 8.42
N LEU A 130 -4.03 -6.19 7.70
CA LEU A 130 -3.94 -6.40 6.26
C LEU A 130 -4.07 -7.89 5.90
N ALA A 131 -3.29 -8.75 6.57
CA ALA A 131 -3.36 -10.20 6.36
C ALA A 131 -4.77 -10.75 6.66
N GLY A 132 -5.38 -10.32 7.77
CA GLY A 132 -6.74 -10.71 8.15
C GLY A 132 -7.83 -10.21 7.20
N ALA A 133 -7.58 -9.13 6.47
CA ALA A 133 -8.46 -8.60 5.44
C ALA A 133 -8.15 -9.14 4.03
N GLY A 134 -7.11 -9.98 3.89
CA GLY A 134 -6.70 -10.58 2.62
C GLY A 134 -5.88 -9.65 1.73
N TYR A 135 -5.25 -8.62 2.30
CA TYR A 135 -4.34 -7.72 1.60
C TYR A 135 -2.87 -8.14 1.79
N VAL A 136 -2.04 -7.76 0.84
CA VAL A 136 -0.59 -7.93 0.87
C VAL A 136 0.05 -6.55 0.91
N ALA A 137 0.84 -6.28 1.95
CA ALA A 137 1.64 -5.07 2.06
C ALA A 137 2.81 -5.11 1.06
N ILE A 138 2.80 -4.18 0.11
CA ILE A 138 3.91 -3.94 -0.81
C ILE A 138 4.77 -2.81 -0.25
N PRO A 139 6.09 -3.02 -0.12
CA PRO A 139 7.02 -1.96 0.28
C PRO A 139 7.02 -0.81 -0.72
N GLU A 140 7.21 0.41 -0.20
CA GLU A 140 7.32 1.60 -1.05
C GLU A 140 8.49 1.48 -2.02
N GLU A 141 9.65 0.96 -1.58
CA GLU A 141 10.80 0.77 -2.45
C GLU A 141 10.52 -0.16 -3.64
N THR A 142 9.61 -1.13 -3.46
CA THR A 142 9.21 -2.05 -4.54
C THR A 142 8.37 -1.32 -5.58
N LEU A 143 7.45 -0.45 -5.12
CA LEU A 143 6.60 0.37 -6.00
C LEU A 143 7.39 1.47 -6.70
N ALA A 144 8.44 1.99 -6.06
CA ALA A 144 9.33 3.00 -6.62
C ALA A 144 10.22 2.47 -7.76
N ASN A 145 10.33 1.15 -7.92
CA ASN A 145 11.02 0.58 -9.07
C ASN A 145 10.40 1.03 -10.39
N ARG A 146 11.25 1.25 -11.38
CA ARG A 146 10.82 1.57 -12.74
C ARG A 146 9.80 0.56 -13.24
N TYR A 147 8.74 1.08 -13.83
CA TYR A 147 7.74 0.30 -14.51
C TYR A 147 8.32 -0.33 -15.78
N ASP A 148 8.34 -1.65 -15.80
CA ASP A 148 8.78 -2.49 -16.92
C ASP A 148 7.65 -3.39 -17.45
N GLY A 149 6.40 -3.06 -17.10
CA GLY A 149 5.20 -3.79 -17.48
C GLY A 149 4.66 -3.44 -18.88
N ALA A 150 3.55 -4.08 -19.25
CA ALA A 150 2.99 -4.02 -20.60
C ALA A 150 1.90 -2.93 -20.80
N THR A 151 1.39 -2.37 -19.71
CA THR A 151 0.35 -1.34 -19.71
C THR A 151 0.91 0.01 -20.15
N PRO A 152 0.40 0.62 -21.22
CA PRO A 152 0.75 2.00 -21.57
C PRO A 152 0.10 2.95 -20.57
N LEU A 153 0.86 3.39 -19.57
CA LEU A 153 0.37 4.32 -18.56
C LEU A 153 0.28 5.74 -19.12
N PRO A 154 -0.85 6.46 -18.94
CA PRO A 154 -0.91 7.89 -19.20
C PRO A 154 -0.11 8.61 -18.10
N PHE A 155 1.21 8.65 -18.28
CA PHE A 155 2.14 9.24 -17.33
C PHE A 155 2.39 10.72 -17.67
N HIS A 156 2.00 11.59 -16.75
CA HIS A 156 2.13 13.05 -16.89
C HIS A 156 3.37 13.63 -16.17
N GLY A 157 4.19 12.79 -15.54
CA GLY A 157 5.40 13.19 -14.83
C GLY A 157 6.63 13.36 -15.72
N SER A 158 7.70 13.90 -15.14
CA SER A 158 9.03 13.90 -15.76
C SER A 158 9.79 12.61 -15.40
N GLY A 159 10.19 11.81 -16.39
CA GLY A 159 10.96 10.59 -16.18
C GLY A 159 10.30 9.35 -16.77
N GLU A 160 10.65 8.18 -16.22
CA GLU A 160 10.01 6.90 -16.54
C GLU A 160 8.98 6.59 -15.45
N PRO A 161 7.79 6.06 -15.80
CA PRO A 161 6.81 5.65 -14.80
C PRO A 161 7.36 4.52 -13.92
N SER A 162 6.74 4.36 -12.75
CA SER A 162 7.05 3.37 -11.72
C SER A 162 5.88 2.43 -11.48
N TRP A 163 6.10 1.35 -10.73
CA TRP A 163 5.03 0.45 -10.32
C TRP A 163 4.00 1.13 -9.40
N TRP A 164 4.38 2.21 -8.72
CA TRP A 164 3.45 3.11 -8.02
C TRP A 164 2.43 3.70 -8.99
N ASP A 165 2.88 4.26 -10.12
CA ASP A 165 2.00 4.91 -11.09
C ASP A 165 0.96 3.92 -11.64
N ARG A 166 1.32 2.64 -11.78
CA ARG A 166 0.41 1.58 -12.23
C ARG A 166 -0.70 1.25 -11.23
N PHE A 167 -0.38 1.17 -9.94
CA PHE A 167 -1.26 0.55 -8.93
C PHE A 167 -1.80 1.51 -7.87
N PHE A 168 -1.24 2.71 -7.78
CA PHE A 168 -1.66 3.75 -6.84
C PHE A 168 -1.71 5.15 -7.49
N GLY A 169 -1.20 5.29 -8.72
CA GLY A 169 -1.21 6.56 -9.46
C GLY A 169 -2.60 7.05 -9.86
N SER A 170 -2.64 8.33 -10.22
CA SER A 170 -3.78 8.99 -10.87
C SER A 170 -3.53 9.12 -12.37
N PHE A 171 -4.60 9.19 -13.16
CA PHE A 171 -4.61 9.18 -14.62
C PHE A 171 -5.41 10.35 -15.21
#